data_AF-A0A925I6Q6-F1
#
_entry.id   AF-A0A925I6Q6-F1
#
_cell.length_a   1.000
_cell.length_b   1.000
_cell.length_c   1.000
_cell.angle_alpha   90.00
_cell.angle_beta   90.00
_cell.angle_gamma   90.00
#
_symmetry.space_group_name_H-M   'P 1'
#
loop_
_entity.id
_entity.type
_entity.pdbx_description
1 polymer ?
#
loop_
_entity_poly.entity_id
_entity_poly.type
_entity_poly.pdbx_seq_one_letter_code
_entity_poly.pdbx_strand_id
1 'polypeptide(L)'
;MKNTLKFTTLFLFCHLFICGLKAKDFVSIEIKYDPKGVLALGQGFYIGIAATTEKGKVFETPGFLSPGLLKATDWSNFKIEVEGGTFEDGAVFISNNFSDIKNHEIKIKASVKDKPEVKNEIIIKLTYSGTIYAVFDGKKGKRGKGGDMGNTGGNGGSSQKATDGTPGGDGQQGGDGSDGENVDVYLKLTYDELLKKDMLQIWCVSKTTGKKKFIYLDPVGGKFIVTVNGGDGGDGGDGGRGGECGYDPNTTNPNLAGGKGGNGGAGGNGGNGGKVTLHVDPNTEKINTEINFSRAGGSAGKGGTAGYQGQKSQGTGNEGMPGSQGQSGHSGNQGPETAMLKEQVNIDWASVRNSGSNKVENKSNESSNTNTTTNTKTNTNVNSNTVKDNAKAEGFPDGAYNKKRENGTLLESGEYKNNKKVGTWKTFREDGATIYKQTEYSLNGSCKETQFGENGKILSVINTNKEGKRHGLVQFYDNNGILQEEITYDNDSKTGPCKNFSGLLLVKSGQYLDGKQNGPWKFYDVKGNLEAERTYTNGTQNGPCKLYYNGKLSSTGQFKDGKKEGEWKTYDRESGAVKKTENYKDGEAQP
;
A
#
# COMPACT_ATOMS: atom_id res chain seq x y z
N MET A 1 21.09 18.08 -67.24
CA MET A 1 20.15 16.94 -67.37
C MET A 1 19.99 16.27 -66.01
N LYS A 2 19.09 15.28 -65.89
CA LYS A 2 18.91 14.28 -64.82
C LYS A 2 20.21 13.94 -64.02
N ASN A 3 20.19 13.61 -62.71
CA ASN A 3 19.15 12.87 -61.97
C ASN A 3 19.16 13.03 -60.43
N THR A 4 17.98 12.86 -59.83
CA THR A 4 17.64 12.18 -58.54
C THR A 4 18.19 12.62 -57.16
N LEU A 5 17.23 12.84 -56.25
CA LEU A 5 17.26 12.89 -54.78
C LEU A 5 18.35 12.10 -54.01
N LYS A 6 18.76 12.69 -52.87
CA LYS A 6 18.72 12.01 -51.56
C LYS A 6 18.04 12.90 -50.52
N PHE A 7 17.23 12.30 -49.65
CA PHE A 7 16.71 12.93 -48.43
C PHE A 7 17.82 13.07 -47.39
N THR A 8 17.82 14.14 -46.60
CA THR A 8 18.54 14.20 -45.33
C THR A 8 17.70 14.99 -44.33
N THR A 9 17.36 14.36 -43.21
CA THR A 9 16.34 14.86 -42.28
C THR A 9 16.90 15.98 -41.39
N LEU A 10 16.60 17.24 -41.72
CA LEU A 10 16.80 18.34 -40.79
C LEU A 10 15.60 18.39 -39.82
N PHE A 11 15.79 17.89 -38.60
CA PHE A 11 14.82 18.02 -37.52
C PHE A 11 14.70 19.50 -37.11
N LEU A 12 13.81 20.24 -37.75
CA LEU A 12 13.45 21.58 -37.32
C LEU A 12 12.65 21.46 -36.01
N PHE A 13 13.35 21.62 -34.90
CA PHE A 13 12.80 21.48 -33.54
C PHE A 13 11.83 22.65 -33.27
N CYS A 14 10.61 22.50 -33.75
CA CYS A 14 9.55 23.49 -33.67
C CYS A 14 9.11 23.67 -32.22
N HIS A 15 9.87 24.49 -31.49
CA HIS A 15 9.52 24.98 -30.18
C HIS A 15 8.26 25.83 -30.32
N LEU A 16 7.09 25.17 -30.20
CA LEU A 16 5.89 25.87 -29.76
C LEU A 16 6.26 26.49 -28.41
N PHE A 17 6.41 27.81 -28.39
CA PHE A 17 6.37 28.56 -27.16
C PHE A 17 5.03 28.26 -26.48
N ILE A 18 5.06 27.40 -25.47
CA ILE A 18 4.02 27.37 -24.44
C ILE A 18 4.20 28.68 -23.68
N CYS A 19 3.65 29.75 -24.25
CA CYS A 19 3.62 31.07 -23.65
C CYS A 19 2.61 31.01 -22.50
N GLY A 20 3.07 30.50 -21.36
CA GLY A 20 2.29 30.42 -20.14
C GLY A 20 1.78 31.80 -19.78
N LEU A 21 0.45 31.93 -19.62
CA LEU A 21 -0.15 33.19 -19.18
C LEU A 21 0.39 33.52 -17.79
N LYS A 22 0.66 34.81 -17.57
CA LYS A 22 1.20 35.28 -16.31
C LYS A 22 0.04 35.53 -15.35
N ALA A 23 0.27 35.31 -14.05
CA ALA A 23 -0.71 35.50 -12.98
C ALA A 23 -1.58 36.78 -13.15
N LYS A 24 -0.98 37.91 -13.53
CA LYS A 24 -1.68 39.16 -13.88
C LYS A 24 -2.85 39.07 -14.89
N ASP A 25 -2.91 38.07 -15.76
CA ASP A 25 -3.90 37.97 -16.85
C ASP A 25 -5.24 37.33 -16.40
N PHE A 26 -5.33 36.86 -15.16
CA PHE A 26 -6.54 36.27 -14.56
C PHE A 26 -7.43 37.32 -13.86
N VAL A 27 -8.73 37.01 -13.76
CA VAL A 27 -9.77 37.81 -13.06
C VAL A 27 -10.65 37.01 -12.11
N SER A 28 -10.74 35.69 -12.28
CA SER A 28 -11.34 34.79 -11.29
C SER A 28 -10.61 33.45 -11.27
N ILE A 29 -10.68 32.76 -10.12
CA ILE A 29 -10.18 31.39 -9.94
C ILE A 29 -11.22 30.56 -9.19
N GLU A 30 -11.21 29.25 -9.42
CA GLU A 30 -12.09 28.26 -8.80
C GLU A 30 -11.26 27.05 -8.38
N ILE A 31 -11.27 26.69 -7.10
CA ILE A 31 -10.62 25.47 -6.59
C ILE A 31 -11.54 24.28 -6.86
N LYS A 32 -11.00 23.22 -7.47
CA LYS A 32 -11.71 21.98 -7.79
C LYS A 32 -11.04 20.80 -7.09
N TYR A 33 -11.84 19.89 -6.57
CA TYR A 33 -11.40 18.67 -5.87
C TYR A 33 -12.47 17.58 -6.04
N ASP A 34 -12.15 16.32 -5.74
CA ASP A 34 -13.16 15.24 -5.76
C ASP A 34 -13.75 15.07 -4.35
N PRO A 35 -15.02 15.44 -4.12
CA PRO A 35 -15.67 15.25 -2.82
C PRO A 35 -15.93 13.76 -2.48
N LYS A 36 -15.64 12.83 -3.40
CA LYS A 36 -15.68 11.38 -3.16
C LYS A 36 -14.31 10.78 -2.79
N GLY A 37 -13.27 11.62 -2.66
CA GLY A 37 -11.95 11.22 -2.18
C GLY A 37 -11.94 10.81 -0.70
N VAL A 38 -10.84 10.19 -0.25
CA VAL A 38 -10.67 9.80 1.15
C VAL A 38 -10.24 11.02 1.98
N LEU A 39 -11.19 11.60 2.71
CA LEU A 39 -10.99 12.79 3.53
C LEU A 39 -10.82 12.41 5.00
N ALA A 40 -9.59 12.02 5.39
CA ALA A 40 -9.22 11.57 6.73
C ALA A 40 -7.81 12.05 7.13
N LEU A 41 -7.46 11.97 8.43
CA LEU A 41 -6.16 12.41 8.94
C LEU A 41 -4.98 11.71 8.24
N GLY A 42 -3.94 12.48 7.88
CA GLY A 42 -2.74 11.95 7.24
C GLY A 42 -2.98 11.37 5.84
N GLN A 43 -4.07 11.76 5.16
CA GLN A 43 -4.34 11.37 3.77
C GLN A 43 -4.13 12.56 2.83
N GLY A 44 -3.64 12.26 1.62
CA GLY A 44 -3.46 13.22 0.54
C GLY A 44 -4.58 13.11 -0.51
N PHE A 45 -5.03 14.24 -1.05
CA PHE A 45 -5.94 14.28 -2.20
C PHE A 45 -5.56 15.41 -3.16
N TYR A 46 -5.81 15.22 -4.45
CA TYR A 46 -5.48 16.21 -5.46
C TYR A 46 -6.55 17.31 -5.57
N ILE A 47 -6.08 18.53 -5.82
CA ILE A 47 -6.90 19.67 -6.19
C ILE A 47 -6.42 20.23 -7.54
N GLY A 48 -7.28 20.98 -8.22
CA GLY A 48 -6.95 21.79 -9.38
C GLY A 48 -7.44 23.23 -9.21
N ILE A 49 -6.86 24.17 -9.94
CA ILE A 49 -7.38 25.53 -10.06
C ILE A 49 -7.80 25.76 -11.50
N ALA A 50 -9.06 26.12 -11.71
CA ALA A 50 -9.54 26.68 -12.96
C ALA A 50 -9.46 28.21 -12.88
N ALA A 51 -8.58 28.82 -13.68
CA ALA A 51 -8.33 30.25 -13.72
C ALA A 51 -8.91 30.88 -15.00
N THR A 52 -9.71 31.92 -14.85
CA THR A 52 -10.41 32.58 -15.96
C THR A 52 -9.82 33.96 -16.24
N THR A 53 -9.63 34.24 -17.52
CA THR A 53 -9.15 35.53 -18.05
C THR A 53 -10.31 36.45 -18.44
N GLU A 54 -10.07 37.77 -18.57
CA GLU A 54 -11.06 38.77 -19.02
C GLU A 54 -11.81 38.36 -20.30
N LYS A 55 -11.14 37.62 -21.20
CA LYS A 55 -11.68 37.17 -22.49
C LYS A 55 -12.41 35.82 -22.40
N GLY A 56 -12.86 35.44 -21.21
CA GLY A 56 -13.61 34.20 -20.95
C GLY A 56 -12.83 32.89 -21.17
N LYS A 57 -11.51 32.95 -21.41
CA LYS A 57 -10.69 31.74 -21.57
C LYS A 57 -10.32 31.21 -20.18
N VAL A 58 -10.67 29.94 -19.94
CA VAL A 58 -10.27 29.16 -18.76
C VAL A 58 -8.96 28.42 -19.05
N PHE A 59 -8.11 28.35 -18.04
CA PHE A 59 -6.87 27.56 -17.97
C PHE A 59 -6.91 26.74 -16.69
N GLU A 60 -6.42 25.49 -16.71
CA GLU A 60 -6.43 24.63 -15.52
C GLU A 60 -5.00 24.24 -15.10
N THR A 61 -4.76 24.07 -13.80
CA THR A 61 -3.49 23.51 -13.32
C THR A 61 -3.40 22.00 -13.60
N PRO A 62 -2.19 21.45 -13.82
CA PRO A 62 -1.99 20.00 -13.93
C PRO A 62 -2.41 19.27 -12.65
N GLY A 63 -3.08 18.13 -12.80
CA GLY A 63 -3.22 17.14 -11.72
C GLY A 63 -4.64 16.66 -11.42
N PHE A 64 -5.71 17.35 -11.85
CA PHE A 64 -7.06 17.02 -11.37
C PHE A 64 -8.13 16.63 -12.42
N LEU A 65 -8.46 17.46 -13.42
CA LEU A 65 -9.68 17.24 -14.25
C LEU A 65 -9.49 16.91 -15.74
N SER A 66 -8.27 16.93 -16.29
CA SER A 66 -8.06 16.57 -17.70
C SER A 66 -6.63 16.10 -18.01
N PRO A 67 -6.38 14.77 -18.09
CA PRO A 67 -5.15 14.24 -18.67
C PRO A 67 -5.17 14.46 -20.20
N GLY A 68 -4.64 15.62 -20.64
CA GLY A 68 -4.49 15.96 -22.07
C GLY A 68 -4.87 17.39 -22.49
N LEU A 69 -5.08 18.34 -21.56
CA LEU A 69 -5.60 19.66 -21.89
C LEU A 69 -4.50 20.61 -22.45
N LEU A 70 -4.68 21.09 -23.69
CA LEU A 70 -3.77 21.96 -24.45
C LEU A 70 -3.57 23.39 -23.88
N LYS A 71 -4.00 23.66 -22.63
CA LYS A 71 -4.03 25.00 -21.99
C LYS A 71 -3.80 24.89 -20.48
N ALA A 72 -2.66 24.32 -20.09
CA ALA A 72 -2.25 24.32 -18.69
C ALA A 72 -1.84 25.73 -18.22
N THR A 73 -2.08 26.03 -16.93
CA THR A 73 -1.37 27.08 -16.19
C THR A 73 -0.47 26.44 -15.13
N ASP A 74 0.67 27.05 -14.86
CA ASP A 74 1.59 26.58 -13.82
C ASP A 74 1.02 26.83 -12.41
N TRP A 75 1.28 25.92 -11.48
CA TRP A 75 1.06 26.09 -10.05
C TRP A 75 1.85 27.29 -9.49
N SER A 76 3.00 27.62 -10.09
CA SER A 76 3.83 28.77 -9.69
C SER A 76 3.10 30.12 -9.74
N ASN A 77 2.03 30.27 -10.52
CA ASN A 77 1.19 31.48 -10.57
C ASN A 77 0.36 31.71 -9.28
N PHE A 78 0.16 30.69 -8.45
CA PHE A 78 -0.79 30.72 -7.32
C PHE A 78 -0.10 30.58 -5.96
N LYS A 79 -0.67 31.22 -4.93
CA LYS A 79 -0.37 30.98 -3.53
C LYS A 79 -1.53 30.17 -2.92
N ILE A 80 -1.20 29.01 -2.37
CA ILE A 80 -2.14 28.11 -1.68
C ILE A 80 -1.87 28.21 -0.17
N GLU A 81 -2.91 28.34 0.62
CA GLU A 81 -2.89 28.31 2.08
C GLU A 81 -3.88 27.25 2.55
N VAL A 82 -3.44 26.34 3.42
CA VAL A 82 -4.26 25.23 3.94
C VAL A 82 -4.33 25.33 5.46
N GLU A 83 -5.54 25.49 6.01
CA GLU A 83 -5.78 25.28 7.44
C GLU A 83 -6.08 23.80 7.69
N GLY A 84 -5.34 23.16 8.61
CA GLY A 84 -5.49 21.74 8.94
C GLY A 84 -4.70 20.78 8.05
N GLY A 85 -3.71 21.25 7.29
CA GLY A 85 -2.89 20.42 6.41
C GLY A 85 -1.75 21.18 5.74
N THR A 86 -1.11 20.54 4.76
CA THR A 86 -0.09 21.13 3.88
C THR A 86 -0.50 21.00 2.41
N PHE A 87 0.21 21.68 1.51
CA PHE A 87 0.05 21.57 0.06
C PHE A 87 1.42 21.39 -0.61
N GLU A 88 1.50 20.44 -1.54
CA GLU A 88 2.71 20.11 -2.31
C GLU A 88 2.28 19.58 -3.70
N ASP A 89 2.80 20.18 -4.77
CA ASP A 89 2.61 19.79 -6.18
C ASP A 89 1.18 19.37 -6.61
N GLY A 90 0.18 20.11 -6.15
CA GLY A 90 -1.23 19.90 -6.50
C GLY A 90 -1.99 18.97 -5.55
N ALA A 91 -1.30 18.31 -4.60
CA ALA A 91 -1.89 17.53 -3.54
C ALA A 91 -2.03 18.35 -2.25
N VAL A 92 -3.18 18.20 -1.57
CA VAL A 92 -3.40 18.66 -0.19
C VAL A 92 -3.27 17.46 0.72
N PHE A 93 -2.39 17.56 1.72
CA PHE A 93 -2.19 16.54 2.74
C PHE A 93 -2.84 16.99 4.04
N ILE A 94 -3.88 16.29 4.46
CA ILE A 94 -4.59 16.53 5.73
C ILE A 94 -3.65 16.19 6.88
N SER A 95 -3.57 17.02 7.92
CA SER A 95 -2.67 16.75 9.05
C SER A 95 -2.95 15.38 9.68
N ASN A 96 -1.88 14.68 10.08
CA ASN A 96 -1.96 13.44 10.86
C ASN A 96 -2.20 13.73 12.36
N ASN A 97 -2.15 14.99 12.80
CA ASN A 97 -2.46 15.42 14.17
C ASN A 97 -3.86 16.03 14.24
N PHE A 98 -4.73 15.44 15.08
CA PHE A 98 -6.12 15.91 15.25
C PHE A 98 -6.19 17.35 15.80
N SER A 99 -5.20 17.79 16.59
CA SER A 99 -5.06 19.16 17.12
C SER A 99 -5.15 20.26 16.06
N ASP A 100 -4.77 19.94 14.83
CA ASP A 100 -4.64 20.90 13.74
C ASP A 100 -5.97 21.05 12.98
N ILE A 101 -6.89 20.10 13.17
CA ILE A 101 -8.23 20.07 12.57
C ILE A 101 -9.24 20.69 13.52
N LYS A 102 -9.93 21.74 13.07
CA LYS A 102 -11.02 22.38 13.81
C LYS A 102 -12.34 22.00 13.19
N ASN A 103 -13.35 21.71 14.01
CA ASN A 103 -14.72 21.36 13.58
C ASN A 103 -14.86 20.20 12.58
N HIS A 104 -13.84 19.33 12.48
CA HIS A 104 -13.71 18.29 11.44
C HIS A 104 -13.61 18.86 10.02
N GLU A 105 -13.08 20.07 9.87
CA GLU A 105 -12.97 20.80 8.62
C GLU A 105 -11.50 21.18 8.34
N ILE A 106 -11.13 21.16 7.07
CA ILE A 106 -9.96 21.86 6.54
C ILE A 106 -10.43 23.04 5.70
N LYS A 107 -9.64 24.11 5.62
CA LYS A 107 -9.87 25.20 4.65
C LYS A 107 -8.75 25.24 3.64
N ILE A 108 -9.09 25.40 2.37
CA ILE A 108 -8.12 25.63 1.29
C ILE A 108 -8.44 26.98 0.68
N LYS A 109 -7.44 27.86 0.68
CA LYS A 109 -7.53 29.20 0.13
C LYS A 109 -6.48 29.36 -0.95
N ALA A 110 -6.92 29.62 -2.17
CA ALA A 110 -6.07 29.91 -3.32
C ALA A 110 -6.13 31.41 -3.63
N SER A 111 -5.02 31.97 -4.08
CA SER A 111 -4.92 33.35 -4.56
C SER A 111 -3.91 33.47 -5.68
N VAL A 112 -4.14 34.38 -6.63
CA VAL A 112 -3.19 34.72 -7.69
C VAL A 112 -2.05 35.55 -7.08
N LYS A 113 -0.77 35.16 -7.27
CA LYS A 113 0.35 35.84 -6.60
C LYS A 113 0.46 37.33 -6.93
N ASP A 114 0.30 37.68 -8.20
CA ASP A 114 0.35 39.07 -8.70
C ASP A 114 -0.93 39.87 -8.40
N LYS A 115 -2.00 39.19 -7.95
CA LYS A 115 -3.35 39.74 -7.71
C LYS A 115 -4.04 39.05 -6.52
N PRO A 116 -3.61 39.28 -5.26
CA PRO A 116 -4.12 38.55 -4.09
C PRO A 116 -5.62 38.76 -3.81
N GLU A 117 -6.24 39.77 -4.41
CA GLU A 117 -7.69 39.99 -4.44
C GLU A 117 -8.44 38.98 -5.32
N VAL A 118 -7.79 38.44 -6.35
CA VAL A 118 -8.30 37.33 -7.16
C VAL A 118 -8.01 36.02 -6.41
N LYS A 119 -8.99 35.63 -5.59
CA LYS A 119 -8.90 34.50 -4.64
C LYS A 119 -10.16 33.65 -4.63
N ASN A 120 -10.02 32.41 -4.19
CA ASN A 120 -11.12 31.50 -3.90
C ASN A 120 -10.80 30.72 -2.63
N GLU A 121 -11.83 30.38 -1.86
CA GLU A 121 -11.71 29.67 -0.58
C GLU A 121 -12.80 28.61 -0.51
N ILE A 122 -12.43 27.39 -0.11
CA ILE A 122 -13.34 26.27 0.09
C ILE A 122 -13.11 25.66 1.48
N ILE A 123 -14.19 25.22 2.10
CA ILE A 123 -14.18 24.48 3.37
C ILE A 123 -14.58 23.04 3.06
N ILE A 124 -13.74 22.09 3.44
CA ILE A 124 -13.96 20.66 3.19
C ILE A 124 -14.12 19.96 4.54
N LYS A 125 -15.30 19.37 4.75
CA LYS A 125 -15.61 18.57 5.93
C LYS A 125 -15.09 17.14 5.76
N LEU A 126 -14.34 16.65 6.75
CA LEU A 126 -13.70 15.34 6.72
C LEU A 126 -14.73 14.22 6.88
N THR A 127 -14.61 13.16 6.07
CA THR A 127 -15.52 12.00 6.11
C THR A 127 -15.08 10.95 7.12
N TYR A 128 -13.76 10.81 7.30
CA TYR A 128 -13.08 9.73 8.04
C TYR A 128 -13.35 8.32 7.48
N SER A 129 -13.81 8.21 6.22
CA SER A 129 -14.15 6.96 5.54
C SER A 129 -12.95 6.30 4.83
N GLY A 130 -11.78 6.29 5.48
CA GLY A 130 -10.51 5.88 4.87
C GLY A 130 -9.92 4.59 5.44
N THR A 131 -8.85 4.10 4.80
CA THR A 131 -7.94 3.12 5.41
C THR A 131 -6.86 3.86 6.19
N ILE A 132 -6.84 3.73 7.52
CA ILE A 132 -5.84 4.36 8.37
C ILE A 132 -4.85 3.32 8.90
N TYR A 133 -3.56 3.64 8.85
CA TYR A 133 -2.48 2.79 9.31
C TYR A 133 -1.88 3.28 10.63
N ALA A 134 -1.57 2.35 11.54
CA ALA A 134 -0.79 2.58 12.75
C ALA A 134 0.41 1.63 12.77
N VAL A 135 1.58 2.16 12.37
CA VAL A 135 2.81 1.39 12.14
C VAL A 135 3.74 1.50 13.36
N PHE A 136 4.08 0.34 13.92
CA PHE A 136 5.02 0.18 15.03
C PHE A 136 6.03 -0.95 14.74
N ASP A 137 6.43 -1.05 13.47
CA ASP A 137 7.35 -2.07 12.97
C ASP A 137 8.79 -1.89 13.50
N GLY A 138 9.51 -3.00 13.59
CA GLY A 138 10.90 -3.08 14.01
C GLY A 138 11.87 -2.41 13.04
N LYS A 139 13.05 -2.02 13.55
CA LYS A 139 14.07 -1.36 12.76
C LYS A 139 14.81 -2.39 11.90
N LYS A 140 14.93 -2.12 10.59
CA LYS A 140 15.75 -2.91 9.67
C LYS A 140 17.23 -2.88 10.07
N GLY A 141 17.87 -4.04 10.01
CA GLY A 141 19.30 -4.24 10.21
C GLY A 141 20.15 -3.53 9.16
N LYS A 142 21.36 -3.12 9.54
CA LYS A 142 22.30 -2.42 8.65
C LYS A 142 23.03 -3.40 7.73
N ARG A 143 23.10 -3.10 6.43
CA ARG A 143 23.96 -3.86 5.50
C ARG A 143 25.43 -3.75 5.92
N GLY A 144 26.15 -4.87 5.89
CA GLY A 144 27.59 -4.92 6.12
C GLY A 144 28.38 -4.27 4.98
N LYS A 145 29.51 -3.63 5.31
CA LYS A 145 30.43 -3.10 4.29
C LYS A 145 31.16 -4.24 3.59
N GLY A 146 31.38 -4.12 2.28
CA GLY A 146 32.31 -5.00 1.57
C GLY A 146 33.75 -4.85 2.08
N GLY A 147 34.55 -5.89 1.90
CA GLY A 147 35.96 -5.91 2.25
C GLY A 147 36.85 -5.26 1.19
N ASP A 148 37.97 -4.68 1.62
CA ASP A 148 38.90 -3.97 0.73
C ASP A 148 39.58 -4.93 -0.27
N MET A 149 39.88 -4.44 -1.48
CA MET A 149 40.62 -5.23 -2.46
C MET A 149 42.09 -5.40 -2.06
N GLY A 150 42.63 -6.59 -2.30
CA GLY A 150 44.04 -6.88 -2.12
C GLY A 150 44.89 -6.14 -3.14
N ASN A 151 46.04 -5.63 -2.70
CA ASN A 151 46.97 -4.92 -3.57
C ASN A 151 47.70 -5.88 -4.49
N THR A 152 47.86 -5.49 -5.75
CA THR A 152 48.70 -6.21 -6.71
C THR A 152 50.16 -6.12 -6.29
N GLY A 153 50.89 -7.23 -6.41
CA GLY A 153 52.31 -7.31 -6.04
C GLY A 153 53.19 -6.37 -6.87
N GLY A 154 54.31 -5.92 -6.29
CA GLY A 154 55.25 -5.06 -6.99
C GLY A 154 55.94 -5.82 -8.12
N ASN A 155 56.12 -5.18 -9.28
CA ASN A 155 56.87 -5.76 -10.40
C ASN A 155 58.38 -5.74 -10.14
N GLY A 156 59.08 -6.75 -10.65
CA GLY A 156 60.52 -6.92 -10.53
C GLY A 156 61.33 -6.12 -11.54
N GLY A 157 62.62 -5.96 -11.27
CA GLY A 157 63.57 -5.25 -12.11
C GLY A 157 65.02 -5.56 -11.70
N SER A 158 66.00 -4.97 -12.39
CA SER A 158 67.42 -5.34 -12.27
C SER A 158 68.04 -5.18 -10.86
N SER A 159 67.34 -4.55 -9.92
CA SER A 159 67.75 -4.39 -8.51
C SER A 159 66.64 -4.66 -7.49
N GLN A 160 65.45 -5.11 -7.93
CA GLN A 160 64.27 -5.29 -7.08
C GLN A 160 63.54 -6.58 -7.46
N LYS A 161 63.14 -7.38 -6.47
CA LYS A 161 62.37 -8.62 -6.68
C LYS A 161 60.88 -8.30 -6.78
N ALA A 162 60.17 -9.00 -7.68
CA ALA A 162 58.71 -8.98 -7.64
C ALA A 162 58.14 -9.62 -6.36
N THR A 163 56.91 -9.26 -6.00
CA THR A 163 56.23 -9.77 -4.78
C THR A 163 54.92 -10.50 -5.10
N ASP A 164 54.45 -11.31 -4.15
CA ASP A 164 53.10 -11.86 -4.16
C ASP A 164 52.04 -10.74 -4.09
N GLY A 165 50.80 -11.07 -4.49
CA GLY A 165 49.64 -10.19 -4.31
C GLY A 165 49.05 -10.35 -2.91
N THR A 166 48.56 -9.26 -2.30
CA THR A 166 48.01 -9.35 -0.94
C THR A 166 46.60 -9.96 -0.94
N PRO A 167 46.18 -10.65 0.14
CA PRO A 167 44.78 -11.04 0.29
C PRO A 167 43.84 -9.83 0.22
N GLY A 168 42.60 -10.08 -0.24
CA GLY A 168 41.48 -9.16 -0.06
C GLY A 168 40.88 -9.27 1.34
N GLY A 169 40.30 -8.19 1.84
CA GLY A 169 39.64 -8.15 3.14
C GLY A 169 38.29 -8.89 3.15
N ASP A 170 37.92 -9.43 4.30
CA ASP A 170 36.61 -10.05 4.50
C ASP A 170 35.49 -9.00 4.57
N GLY A 171 34.33 -9.33 3.99
CA GLY A 171 33.12 -8.52 4.09
C GLY A 171 32.51 -8.55 5.49
N GLN A 172 32.01 -7.41 5.95
CA GLN A 172 31.42 -7.30 7.29
C GLN A 172 30.05 -7.98 7.38
N GLN A 173 29.72 -8.54 8.55
CA GLN A 173 28.39 -9.09 8.81
C GLN A 173 27.30 -8.00 8.71
N GLY A 174 26.15 -8.36 8.14
CA GLY A 174 24.93 -7.55 8.19
C GLY A 174 24.28 -7.64 9.57
N GLY A 175 23.88 -6.49 10.14
CA GLY A 175 23.25 -6.44 11.45
C GLY A 175 21.84 -7.05 11.43
N ASP A 176 21.41 -7.60 12.57
CA ASP A 176 20.04 -8.10 12.76
C ASP A 176 19.00 -6.97 12.70
N GLY A 177 17.78 -7.29 12.29
CA GLY A 177 16.60 -6.43 12.46
C GLY A 177 16.00 -6.58 13.86
N SER A 178 15.41 -5.50 14.40
CA SER A 178 14.75 -5.57 15.71
C SER A 178 13.37 -6.20 15.63
N ASP A 179 12.91 -6.78 16.74
CA ASP A 179 11.51 -7.15 16.91
C ASP A 179 10.57 -5.95 16.68
N GLY A 180 9.33 -6.24 16.25
CA GLY A 180 8.22 -5.31 16.20
C GLY A 180 7.72 -4.95 17.60
N GLU A 181 7.15 -3.76 17.76
CA GLU A 181 6.79 -3.26 19.09
C GLU A 181 5.52 -3.94 19.63
N ASN A 182 5.44 -4.12 20.94
CA ASN A 182 4.22 -4.59 21.60
C ASN A 182 3.27 -3.41 21.78
N VAL A 183 2.02 -3.51 21.32
CA VAL A 183 1.07 -2.39 21.27
C VAL A 183 -0.25 -2.75 21.94
N ASP A 184 -0.68 -1.92 22.90
CA ASP A 184 -2.07 -1.94 23.39
C ASP A 184 -2.91 -0.96 22.58
N VAL A 185 -4.08 -1.39 22.12
CA VAL A 185 -4.99 -0.64 21.25
C VAL A 185 -6.35 -0.56 21.93
N TYR A 186 -6.88 0.64 22.11
CA TYR A 186 -8.13 0.90 22.81
C TYR A 186 -9.18 1.41 21.81
N LEU A 187 -10.36 0.78 21.79
CA LEU A 187 -11.49 1.14 20.92
C LEU A 187 -12.68 1.64 21.75
N LYS A 188 -13.28 2.76 21.31
CA LYS A 188 -14.55 3.25 21.86
C LYS A 188 -15.41 3.88 20.78
N LEU A 189 -16.67 3.45 20.70
CA LEU A 189 -17.68 4.14 19.88
C LEU A 189 -18.20 5.37 20.64
N THR A 190 -18.27 6.53 19.98
CA THR A 190 -18.78 7.78 20.55
C THR A 190 -19.60 8.55 19.52
N TYR A 191 -20.75 9.09 19.91
CA TYR A 191 -21.48 10.05 19.07
C TYR A 191 -20.69 11.36 18.95
N ASP A 192 -20.55 11.89 17.74
CA ASP A 192 -19.92 13.19 17.50
C ASP A 192 -20.97 14.27 17.21
N GLU A 193 -20.96 15.33 18.02
CA GLU A 193 -21.95 16.40 17.97
C GLU A 193 -21.79 17.38 16.79
N LEU A 194 -20.66 17.35 16.07
CA LEU A 194 -20.39 18.23 14.91
C LEU A 194 -20.57 17.49 13.58
N LEU A 195 -20.34 16.18 13.56
CA LEU A 195 -20.63 15.29 12.44
C LEU A 195 -22.06 14.72 12.50
N LYS A 196 -22.72 14.77 13.67
CA LYS A 196 -24.04 14.19 13.98
C LYS A 196 -24.17 12.69 13.67
N LYS A 197 -23.06 11.95 13.77
CA LYS A 197 -22.99 10.49 13.58
C LYS A 197 -22.13 9.84 14.65
N ASP A 198 -22.31 8.52 14.82
CA ASP A 198 -21.36 7.72 15.60
C ASP A 198 -19.98 7.72 14.94
N MET A 199 -18.94 7.77 15.77
CA MET A 199 -17.53 7.83 15.39
C MET A 199 -16.70 6.88 16.25
N LEU A 200 -15.73 6.23 15.61
CA LEU A 200 -14.81 5.32 16.28
C LEU A 200 -13.55 6.04 16.76
N GLN A 201 -13.36 6.07 18.07
CA GLN A 201 -12.15 6.54 18.73
C GLN A 201 -11.18 5.37 18.92
N ILE A 202 -9.94 5.57 18.50
CA ILE A 202 -8.88 4.57 18.54
C ILE A 202 -7.62 5.19 19.18
N TRP A 203 -7.06 4.53 20.18
CA TRP A 203 -5.79 4.94 20.80
C TRP A 203 -4.82 3.76 20.80
N CYS A 204 -3.68 3.90 20.13
CA CYS A 204 -2.62 2.91 20.11
C CYS A 204 -1.46 3.37 21.00
N VAL A 205 -0.97 2.49 21.87
CA VAL A 205 0.13 2.75 22.80
C VAL A 205 1.16 1.64 22.71
N SER A 206 2.35 1.97 22.21
CA SER A 206 3.49 1.06 22.26
C SER A 206 3.98 0.91 23.71
N LYS A 207 4.01 -0.35 24.16
CA LYS A 207 4.59 -0.78 25.44
C LYS A 207 6.11 -0.93 25.35
N THR A 208 6.66 -1.05 24.13
CA THR A 208 8.11 -1.15 23.89
C THR A 208 8.79 0.22 23.86
N THR A 209 8.14 1.25 23.31
CA THR A 209 8.78 2.58 23.08
C THR A 209 8.02 3.77 23.65
N GLY A 210 6.81 3.58 24.18
CA GLY A 210 5.94 4.68 24.63
C GLY A 210 5.33 5.53 23.50
N LYS A 211 5.62 5.23 22.22
CA LYS A 211 4.96 5.85 21.05
C LYS A 211 3.44 5.71 21.18
N LYS A 212 2.73 6.78 20.83
CA LYS A 212 1.26 6.86 20.90
C LYS A 212 0.69 7.37 19.57
N LYS A 213 -0.48 6.86 19.17
CA LYS A 213 -1.24 7.40 18.03
C LYS A 213 -2.74 7.41 18.34
N PHE A 214 -3.35 8.58 18.24
CA PHE A 214 -4.80 8.74 18.26
C PHE A 214 -5.35 8.75 16.84
N ILE A 215 -6.46 8.05 16.62
CA ILE A 215 -7.14 7.92 15.33
C ILE A 215 -8.65 8.11 15.54
N TYR A 216 -9.27 8.77 14.57
CA TYR A 216 -10.70 9.01 14.48
C TYR A 216 -11.19 8.44 13.15
N LEU A 217 -12.23 7.60 13.16
CA LEU A 217 -12.60 6.76 12.02
C LEU A 217 -14.11 6.59 11.89
N ASP A 218 -14.62 6.48 10.65
CA ASP A 218 -16.03 6.20 10.38
C ASP A 218 -16.37 4.73 10.71
N PRO A 219 -17.40 4.45 11.56
CA PRO A 219 -17.71 3.11 12.01
C PRO A 219 -18.46 2.24 10.99
N VAL A 220 -18.90 2.83 9.86
CA VAL A 220 -19.72 2.18 8.82
C VAL A 220 -18.89 1.88 7.56
N GLY A 221 -17.92 2.75 7.22
CA GLY A 221 -17.09 2.61 6.02
C GLY A 221 -15.58 2.78 6.18
N GLY A 222 -15.08 3.03 7.40
CA GLY A 222 -13.65 3.11 7.67
C GLY A 222 -12.96 1.75 7.75
N LYS A 223 -11.63 1.74 7.56
CA LYS A 223 -10.77 0.56 7.74
C LYS A 223 -9.54 0.93 8.58
N PHE A 224 -9.13 0.04 9.47
CA PHE A 224 -7.99 0.26 10.35
C PHE A 224 -7.00 -0.90 10.28
N ILE A 225 -5.71 -0.57 10.13
CA ILE A 225 -4.63 -1.55 10.05
C ILE A 225 -3.55 -1.17 11.06
N VAL A 226 -3.33 -2.03 12.05
CA VAL A 226 -2.15 -1.96 12.94
C VAL A 226 -1.06 -2.83 12.35
N THR A 227 0.18 -2.34 12.30
CA THR A 227 1.35 -3.16 11.99
C THR A 227 2.36 -3.13 13.14
N VAL A 228 2.83 -4.31 13.50
CA VAL A 228 3.86 -4.58 14.52
C VAL A 228 4.85 -5.60 13.96
N ASN A 229 5.25 -5.44 12.70
CA ASN A 229 6.12 -6.42 12.04
C ASN A 229 7.56 -6.33 12.59
N GLY A 230 8.30 -7.43 12.57
CA GLY A 230 9.74 -7.40 12.81
C GLY A 230 10.50 -6.73 11.66
N GLY A 231 11.61 -6.07 11.97
CA GLY A 231 12.48 -5.48 10.95
C GLY A 231 13.29 -6.57 10.22
N ASP A 232 13.50 -6.41 8.92
CA ASP A 232 14.40 -7.31 8.17
C ASP A 232 15.83 -7.27 8.72
N GLY A 233 16.56 -8.37 8.55
CA GLY A 233 18.02 -8.37 8.66
C GLY A 233 18.69 -7.53 7.58
N GLY A 234 19.92 -7.07 7.86
CA GLY A 234 20.80 -6.45 6.88
C GLY A 234 21.56 -7.51 6.07
N ASP A 235 21.77 -7.27 4.78
CA ASP A 235 22.64 -8.14 3.97
C ASP A 235 24.10 -8.05 4.45
N GLY A 236 24.86 -9.13 4.26
CA GLY A 236 26.31 -9.15 4.46
C GLY A 236 27.05 -8.29 3.43
N GLY A 237 28.27 -7.89 3.80
CA GLY A 237 29.22 -7.28 2.89
C GLY A 237 29.90 -8.32 2.00
N ASP A 238 30.17 -7.96 0.75
CA ASP A 238 30.89 -8.81 -0.20
C ASP A 238 32.40 -8.86 0.10
N GLY A 239 33.04 -10.01 -0.09
CA GLY A 239 34.47 -10.19 0.15
C GLY A 239 35.34 -9.48 -0.90
N GLY A 240 36.44 -8.88 -0.47
CA GLY A 240 37.38 -8.19 -1.35
C GLY A 240 38.12 -9.16 -2.28
N ARG A 241 38.32 -8.78 -3.55
CA ARG A 241 39.14 -9.56 -4.49
C ARG A 241 40.59 -9.59 -4.02
N GLY A 242 41.24 -10.75 -4.08
CA GLY A 242 42.67 -10.90 -3.82
C GLY A 242 43.54 -10.26 -4.91
N GLY A 243 44.65 -9.64 -4.50
CA GLY A 243 45.56 -8.96 -5.42
C GLY A 243 46.32 -9.95 -6.32
N GLU A 244 46.57 -9.57 -7.56
CA GLU A 244 47.39 -10.35 -8.50
C GLU A 244 48.87 -10.26 -8.09
N CYS A 245 49.71 -11.26 -8.41
CA CYS A 245 51.14 -11.14 -8.10
C CYS A 245 51.86 -10.17 -9.05
N GLY A 246 53.02 -9.67 -8.62
CA GLY A 246 53.90 -8.89 -9.48
C GLY A 246 54.52 -9.72 -10.61
N TYR A 247 54.83 -9.07 -11.71
CA TYR A 247 55.57 -9.65 -12.84
C TYR A 247 57.06 -9.34 -12.73
N ASP A 248 57.91 -10.34 -12.97
CA ASP A 248 59.37 -10.20 -12.98
C ASP A 248 59.94 -10.58 -14.36
N PRO A 249 60.57 -9.65 -15.11
CA PRO A 249 61.19 -9.96 -16.40
C PRO A 249 62.58 -10.59 -16.27
N ASN A 250 63.21 -10.56 -15.08
CA ASN A 250 64.64 -10.79 -14.91
C ASN A 250 65.00 -11.91 -13.91
N THR A 251 64.07 -12.41 -13.08
CA THR A 251 64.40 -13.41 -12.04
C THR A 251 63.79 -14.80 -12.25
N THR A 252 64.50 -15.80 -11.73
CA THR A 252 64.11 -17.21 -11.71
C THR A 252 63.31 -17.57 -10.45
N ASN A 253 62.36 -16.74 -10.02
CA ASN A 253 61.43 -17.07 -8.93
C ASN A 253 60.06 -17.47 -9.51
N PRO A 254 59.83 -18.76 -9.83
CA PRO A 254 58.61 -19.17 -10.52
C PRO A 254 57.40 -19.26 -9.58
N ASN A 255 57.58 -19.11 -8.27
CA ASN A 255 56.60 -19.49 -7.24
C ASN A 255 55.72 -18.33 -6.73
N LEU A 256 55.76 -17.16 -7.37
CA LEU A 256 54.94 -16.01 -7.00
C LEU A 256 53.44 -16.33 -7.09
N ALA A 257 52.71 -16.01 -6.01
CA ALA A 257 51.33 -16.41 -5.79
C ALA A 257 50.36 -15.23 -5.78
N GLY A 258 49.14 -15.50 -6.27
CA GLY A 258 48.04 -14.55 -6.17
C GLY A 258 47.48 -14.50 -4.74
N GLY A 259 47.03 -13.31 -4.32
CA GLY A 259 46.39 -13.11 -3.02
C GLY A 259 45.08 -13.88 -2.91
N LYS A 260 44.76 -14.37 -1.70
CA LYS A 260 43.46 -14.99 -1.42
C LYS A 260 42.33 -13.95 -1.56
N GLY A 261 41.19 -14.34 -2.13
CA GLY A 261 39.95 -13.59 -1.99
C GLY A 261 39.45 -13.58 -0.55
N GLY A 262 38.95 -12.43 -0.11
CA GLY A 262 38.28 -12.26 1.18
C GLY A 262 36.93 -12.98 1.22
N ASN A 263 36.52 -13.42 2.39
CA ASN A 263 35.26 -14.11 2.61
C ASN A 263 34.07 -13.11 2.57
N GLY A 264 32.90 -13.57 2.12
CA GLY A 264 31.66 -12.80 2.23
C GLY A 264 31.12 -12.79 3.66
N GLY A 265 30.67 -11.63 4.13
CA GLY A 265 30.07 -11.48 5.46
C GLY A 265 28.72 -12.18 5.56
N ALA A 266 28.38 -12.69 6.75
CA ALA A 266 27.06 -13.28 6.98
C ALA A 266 25.94 -12.22 6.92
N GLY A 267 24.74 -12.63 6.52
CA GLY A 267 23.53 -11.81 6.61
C GLY A 267 22.94 -11.81 8.02
N GLY A 268 22.34 -10.69 8.42
CA GLY A 268 21.64 -10.57 9.69
C GLY A 268 20.30 -11.31 9.71
N ASN A 269 19.83 -11.66 10.90
CA ASN A 269 18.53 -12.27 11.12
C ASN A 269 17.43 -11.19 11.08
N GLY A 270 16.21 -11.58 10.69
CA GLY A 270 15.02 -10.74 10.84
C GLY A 270 14.46 -10.79 12.25
N GLY A 271 13.97 -9.67 12.75
CA GLY A 271 13.30 -9.58 14.06
C GLY A 271 11.93 -10.25 14.06
N ASN A 272 11.41 -10.58 15.22
CA ASN A 272 10.09 -11.22 15.38
C ASN A 272 8.95 -10.18 15.30
N GLY A 273 7.74 -10.62 14.97
CA GLY A 273 6.55 -9.78 15.08
C GLY A 273 6.18 -9.47 16.53
N GLY A 274 5.71 -8.25 16.79
CA GLY A 274 5.23 -7.81 18.10
C GLY A 274 3.84 -8.35 18.45
N LYS A 275 3.46 -8.22 19.72
CA LYS A 275 2.12 -8.52 20.23
C LYS A 275 1.18 -7.32 20.05
N VAL A 276 -0.10 -7.60 19.76
CA VAL A 276 -1.17 -6.62 19.96
C VAL A 276 -2.12 -7.06 21.07
N THR A 277 -2.48 -6.14 21.96
CA THR A 277 -3.62 -6.25 22.88
C THR A 277 -4.72 -5.30 22.41
N LEU A 278 -5.96 -5.75 22.28
CA LEU A 278 -7.11 -4.92 21.92
C LEU A 278 -8.10 -4.84 23.07
N HIS A 279 -8.33 -3.63 23.57
CA HIS A 279 -9.29 -3.29 24.61
C HIS A 279 -10.54 -2.71 23.94
N VAL A 280 -11.70 -3.34 24.11
CA VAL A 280 -12.94 -3.01 23.40
C VAL A 280 -14.03 -2.65 24.40
N ASP A 281 -14.49 -1.39 24.38
CA ASP A 281 -15.60 -0.94 25.23
C ASP A 281 -16.90 -1.70 24.88
N PRO A 282 -17.69 -2.20 25.85
CA PRO A 282 -18.88 -3.02 25.57
C PRO A 282 -19.91 -2.40 24.62
N ASN A 283 -19.99 -1.07 24.53
CA ASN A 283 -20.93 -0.37 23.63
C ASN A 283 -20.51 -0.45 22.15
N THR A 284 -19.34 -1.01 21.87
CA THR A 284 -18.64 -0.97 20.58
C THR A 284 -19.03 -2.14 19.65
N GLU A 285 -19.91 -3.05 20.06
CA GLU A 285 -20.37 -4.21 19.26
C GLU A 285 -21.20 -3.83 18.01
N LYS A 286 -21.46 -2.53 17.80
CA LYS A 286 -22.10 -1.96 16.59
C LYS A 286 -21.12 -1.62 15.46
N ILE A 287 -19.79 -1.74 15.66
CA ILE A 287 -18.78 -1.47 14.62
C ILE A 287 -18.98 -2.37 13.38
N ASN A 288 -18.94 -1.73 12.20
CA ASN A 288 -18.75 -2.41 10.91
C ASN A 288 -17.37 -2.14 10.27
N THR A 289 -16.54 -1.26 10.86
CA THR A 289 -15.13 -1.06 10.51
C THR A 289 -14.35 -2.38 10.43
N GLU A 290 -13.63 -2.57 9.33
CA GLU A 290 -12.64 -3.66 9.21
C GLU A 290 -11.37 -3.29 10.01
N ILE A 291 -11.02 -4.09 11.02
CA ILE A 291 -9.83 -3.88 11.87
C ILE A 291 -8.88 -5.08 11.73
N ASN A 292 -7.69 -4.84 11.19
CA ASN A 292 -6.68 -5.87 10.89
C ASN A 292 -5.35 -5.63 11.63
N PHE A 293 -4.60 -6.70 11.84
CA PHE A 293 -3.33 -6.71 12.55
C PHE A 293 -2.25 -7.44 11.75
N SER A 294 -1.21 -6.71 11.32
CA SER A 294 0.00 -7.31 10.73
C SER A 294 1.06 -7.51 11.81
N ARG A 295 1.55 -8.74 11.94
CA ARG A 295 2.49 -9.19 12.98
C ARG A 295 3.54 -10.14 12.40
N ALA A 296 3.97 -9.91 11.16
CA ALA A 296 4.95 -10.75 10.49
C ALA A 296 6.33 -10.63 11.18
N GLY A 297 7.15 -11.68 11.09
CA GLY A 297 8.58 -11.54 11.32
C GLY A 297 9.26 -10.87 10.13
N GLY A 298 10.39 -10.22 10.37
CA GLY A 298 11.23 -9.61 9.34
C GLY A 298 11.96 -10.65 8.50
N SER A 299 12.33 -10.28 7.28
CA SER A 299 13.05 -11.14 6.35
C SER A 299 14.49 -11.40 6.80
N ALA A 300 15.04 -12.56 6.47
CA ALA A 300 16.48 -12.80 6.53
C ALA A 300 17.28 -11.83 5.64
N GLY A 301 18.39 -11.31 6.15
CA GLY A 301 19.44 -10.69 5.33
C GLY A 301 20.24 -11.76 4.58
N LYS A 302 20.66 -11.46 3.35
CA LYS A 302 21.46 -12.38 2.53
C LYS A 302 22.92 -12.37 2.95
N GLY A 303 23.61 -13.50 2.83
CA GLY A 303 25.06 -13.54 2.93
C GLY A 303 25.75 -12.86 1.73
N GLY A 304 26.85 -12.16 1.99
CA GLY A 304 27.66 -11.51 0.95
C GLY A 304 28.39 -12.53 0.07
N THR A 305 28.75 -12.12 -1.13
CA THR A 305 29.48 -12.95 -2.09
C THR A 305 30.95 -13.13 -1.68
N ALA A 306 31.57 -14.22 -2.14
CA ALA A 306 32.99 -14.49 -1.97
C ALA A 306 33.84 -13.57 -2.86
N GLY A 307 34.94 -13.04 -2.33
CA GLY A 307 35.97 -12.37 -3.12
C GLY A 307 36.67 -13.35 -4.05
N TYR A 308 36.90 -12.94 -5.30
CA TYR A 308 37.67 -13.73 -6.27
C TYR A 308 39.15 -13.81 -5.88
N GLN A 309 39.83 -14.86 -6.32
CA GLN A 309 41.27 -14.99 -6.16
C GLN A 309 42.08 -14.00 -7.02
N GLY A 310 43.26 -13.66 -6.52
CA GLY A 310 44.33 -13.07 -7.31
C GLY A 310 44.97 -14.13 -8.21
N GLN A 311 45.40 -13.71 -9.40
CA GLN A 311 46.11 -14.56 -10.36
C GLN A 311 47.61 -14.61 -10.05
N LYS A 312 48.25 -15.67 -10.56
CA LYS A 312 49.68 -15.95 -10.43
C LYS A 312 50.48 -15.55 -11.67
N SER A 313 51.81 -15.61 -11.55
CA SER A 313 52.73 -15.44 -12.66
C SER A 313 52.75 -16.69 -13.56
N GLN A 314 53.44 -16.61 -14.71
CA GLN A 314 53.57 -17.72 -15.66
C GLN A 314 54.39 -18.93 -15.16
N GLY A 315 54.80 -18.94 -13.88
CA GLY A 315 55.59 -20.01 -13.25
C GLY A 315 54.78 -21.07 -12.49
N THR A 316 55.49 -21.86 -11.68
CA THR A 316 55.01 -22.95 -10.83
C THR A 316 54.30 -22.50 -9.54
N GLY A 317 54.13 -21.20 -9.33
CA GLY A 317 53.32 -20.66 -8.23
C GLY A 317 51.85 -21.11 -8.29
N ASN A 318 51.11 -20.78 -7.24
CA ASN A 318 49.68 -21.06 -7.13
C ASN A 318 48.88 -19.78 -7.36
N GLU A 319 47.71 -19.90 -7.98
CA GLU A 319 46.69 -18.85 -7.86
C GLU A 319 46.28 -18.72 -6.39
N GLY A 320 45.72 -17.56 -6.02
CA GLY A 320 45.04 -17.45 -4.74
C GLY A 320 43.87 -18.42 -4.66
N MET A 321 43.37 -18.69 -3.45
CA MET A 321 42.07 -19.33 -3.28
C MET A 321 40.96 -18.25 -3.26
N PRO A 322 39.72 -18.57 -3.65
CA PRO A 322 38.61 -17.63 -3.48
C PRO A 322 38.21 -17.53 -2.00
N GLY A 323 37.42 -16.52 -1.65
CA GLY A 323 36.75 -16.46 -0.36
C GLY A 323 35.70 -17.56 -0.18
N SER A 324 35.23 -17.77 1.04
CA SER A 324 33.95 -18.43 1.26
C SER A 324 32.79 -17.45 1.01
N GLN A 325 31.63 -17.96 0.59
CA GLN A 325 30.40 -17.18 0.53
C GLN A 325 29.82 -17.02 1.94
N GLY A 326 29.28 -15.84 2.25
CA GLY A 326 28.59 -15.60 3.52
C GLY A 326 27.31 -16.43 3.63
N GLN A 327 27.01 -16.90 4.84
CA GLN A 327 25.71 -17.52 5.14
C GLN A 327 24.62 -16.45 5.22
N SER A 328 23.39 -16.78 4.81
CA SER A 328 22.23 -15.89 5.02
C SER A 328 21.69 -16.05 6.44
N GLY A 329 21.07 -15.01 6.98
CA GLY A 329 20.43 -15.05 8.29
C GLY A 329 19.14 -15.86 8.30
N HIS A 330 18.49 -15.92 9.45
CA HIS A 330 17.17 -16.53 9.63
C HIS A 330 16.07 -15.46 9.53
N SER A 331 14.88 -15.84 9.06
CA SER A 331 13.72 -14.94 9.12
C SER A 331 13.10 -14.98 10.52
N GLY A 332 12.58 -13.85 10.98
CA GLY A 332 11.97 -13.75 12.31
C GLY A 332 10.64 -14.50 12.41
N ASN A 333 10.22 -14.82 13.63
CA ASN A 333 8.94 -15.49 13.86
C ASN A 333 7.77 -14.51 13.73
N GLN A 334 6.60 -15.04 13.35
CA GLN A 334 5.34 -14.29 13.46
C GLN A 334 5.04 -14.00 14.94
N GLY A 335 4.56 -12.79 15.23
CA GLY A 335 4.15 -12.39 16.57
C GLY A 335 2.96 -13.20 17.10
N PRO A 336 2.70 -13.14 18.42
CA PRO A 336 1.61 -13.89 19.05
C PRO A 336 0.22 -13.42 18.58
N GLU A 337 -0.80 -14.26 18.81
CA GLU A 337 -2.20 -13.92 18.59
C GLU A 337 -2.60 -12.59 19.25
N THR A 338 -3.52 -11.85 18.62
CA THR A 338 -4.05 -10.61 19.19
C THR A 338 -4.93 -10.95 20.40
N ALA A 339 -4.49 -10.53 21.59
CA ALA A 339 -5.29 -10.67 22.79
C ALA A 339 -6.44 -9.65 22.76
N MET A 340 -7.69 -10.09 22.91
CA MET A 340 -8.85 -9.19 23.06
C MET A 340 -9.32 -9.18 24.52
N LEU A 341 -9.56 -7.99 25.05
CA LEU A 341 -10.18 -7.74 26.35
C LEU A 341 -11.46 -6.92 26.11
N LYS A 342 -12.61 -7.41 26.60
CA LYS A 342 -13.87 -6.66 26.61
C LYS A 342 -14.06 -6.03 27.99
N GLU A 343 -13.80 -4.73 28.08
CA GLU A 343 -13.74 -3.97 29.34
C GLU A 343 -14.08 -2.49 29.10
N GLN A 344 -14.55 -1.77 30.11
CA GLN A 344 -14.85 -0.34 29.96
C GLN A 344 -13.60 0.47 29.65
N VAL A 345 -13.60 1.19 28.53
CA VAL A 345 -12.43 1.97 28.10
C VAL A 345 -12.50 3.36 28.73
N ASN A 346 -12.00 3.42 29.97
CA ASN A 346 -11.95 4.60 30.84
C ASN A 346 -10.71 5.48 30.55
N ILE A 347 -10.63 5.97 29.31
CA ILE A 347 -9.60 6.90 28.84
C ILE A 347 -10.16 8.34 28.83
N ASP A 348 -9.36 9.32 29.26
CA ASP A 348 -9.64 10.73 28.95
C ASP A 348 -9.33 11.01 27.47
N TRP A 349 -10.35 10.83 26.66
CA TRP A 349 -10.30 11.07 25.22
C TRP A 349 -10.17 12.56 24.85
N ALA A 350 -10.39 13.51 25.77
CA ALA A 350 -10.16 14.93 25.51
C ALA A 350 -8.66 15.28 25.65
N SER A 351 -8.01 14.83 26.72
CA SER A 351 -6.55 14.94 26.86
C SER A 351 -5.81 14.18 25.75
N VAL A 352 -6.24 12.95 25.43
CA VAL A 352 -5.68 12.16 24.32
C VAL A 352 -5.77 12.89 22.99
N ARG A 353 -6.92 13.50 22.64
CA ARG A 353 -7.09 14.28 21.39
C ARG A 353 -6.09 15.43 21.26
N ASN A 354 -5.75 16.08 22.37
CA ASN A 354 -4.82 17.21 22.41
C ASN A 354 -3.34 16.80 22.47
N SER A 355 -3.04 15.53 22.78
CA SER A 355 -1.68 14.98 22.89
C SER A 355 -1.04 14.54 21.56
N GLY A 356 -1.38 15.24 20.46
CA GLY A 356 -1.10 14.87 19.07
C GLY A 356 0.39 14.68 18.75
N SER A 357 0.88 13.44 18.87
CA SER A 357 2.27 13.01 18.70
C SER A 357 3.25 13.60 19.72
N ASN A 358 3.82 12.75 20.59
CA ASN A 358 4.88 13.17 21.50
C ASN A 358 6.16 13.52 20.71
N LYS A 359 6.45 14.82 20.63
CA LYS A 359 7.80 15.33 20.44
C LYS A 359 8.70 14.73 21.55
N VAL A 360 9.94 14.37 21.23
CA VAL A 360 10.85 13.77 22.23
C VAL A 360 11.33 14.84 23.20
N GLU A 361 10.74 14.89 24.39
CA GLU A 361 11.31 15.58 25.55
C GLU A 361 11.72 14.56 26.62
N ASN A 362 13.03 14.43 26.83
CA ASN A 362 13.56 13.79 28.03
C ASN A 362 13.32 14.69 29.23
N LYS A 363 12.38 14.31 30.10
CA LYS A 363 12.33 14.77 31.49
C LYS A 363 12.28 13.56 32.41
N SER A 364 13.45 13.22 32.93
CA SER A 364 13.60 12.41 34.14
C SER A 364 12.88 13.08 35.30
N ASN A 365 12.21 12.28 36.13
CA ASN A 365 12.07 12.57 37.55
C ASN A 365 11.98 11.24 38.30
N GLU A 366 12.67 11.17 39.44
CA GLU A 366 12.70 10.01 40.31
C GLU A 366 11.62 10.10 41.41
N SER A 367 11.56 9.08 42.27
CA SER A 367 10.79 9.01 43.52
C SER A 367 9.26 8.84 43.37
N SER A 368 8.57 8.06 44.22
CA SER A 368 9.02 7.24 45.35
C SER A 368 8.13 5.99 45.59
N ASN A 369 8.70 5.04 46.33
CA ASN A 369 8.08 3.92 47.09
C ASN A 369 6.59 4.11 47.46
N THR A 370 5.78 3.03 47.53
CA THR A 370 5.91 2.00 48.58
C THR A 370 5.52 0.56 48.20
N ASN A 371 5.94 -0.36 49.08
CA ASN A 371 5.77 -1.82 48.97
C ASN A 371 4.30 -2.27 49.07
N THR A 372 3.99 -3.47 48.56
CA THR A 372 3.83 -4.67 49.42
C THR A 372 3.94 -5.94 48.58
N THR A 373 4.73 -6.91 49.06
CA THR A 373 4.94 -8.22 48.40
C THR A 373 4.23 -9.32 49.17
N THR A 374 3.40 -10.11 48.49
CA THR A 374 2.93 -11.42 48.98
C THR A 374 3.19 -12.49 47.92
N ASN A 375 4.25 -13.27 48.13
CA ASN A 375 4.51 -14.48 47.37
C ASN A 375 3.65 -15.63 47.93
N THR A 376 3.06 -16.43 47.04
CA THR A 376 2.75 -17.83 47.34
C THR A 376 3.14 -18.70 46.16
N LYS A 377 4.19 -19.51 46.31
CA LYS A 377 4.57 -20.54 45.33
C LYS A 377 3.94 -21.87 45.72
N THR A 378 3.41 -22.60 44.74
CA THR A 378 3.30 -24.06 44.80
C THR A 378 3.67 -24.65 43.44
N ASN A 379 4.75 -25.43 43.41
CA ASN A 379 5.05 -26.34 42.31
C ASN A 379 4.37 -27.68 42.59
N THR A 380 3.79 -28.30 41.57
CA THR A 380 3.81 -29.75 41.37
C THR A 380 3.75 -30.06 39.87
N ASN A 381 4.05 -31.31 39.50
CA ASN A 381 4.41 -31.72 38.14
C ASN A 381 3.92 -33.17 37.89
N VAL A 382 4.14 -33.69 36.67
CA VAL A 382 4.11 -35.12 36.25
C VAL A 382 2.78 -35.68 35.68
N ASN A 383 2.87 -35.99 34.38
CA ASN A 383 2.29 -37.09 33.55
C ASN A 383 0.78 -37.31 33.28
N SER A 384 0.57 -37.64 32.00
CA SER A 384 -0.40 -38.59 31.40
C SER A 384 -0.74 -39.84 32.25
N ASN A 385 -1.85 -40.56 32.05
CA ASN A 385 -2.42 -40.98 30.75
C ASN A 385 -3.89 -41.47 30.85
N THR A 386 -4.60 -41.58 29.71
CA THR A 386 -5.73 -42.51 29.36
C THR A 386 -6.52 -43.23 30.49
N VAL A 387 -7.86 -43.31 30.54
CA VAL A 387 -9.02 -42.97 29.67
C VAL A 387 -10.33 -43.18 30.55
N LYS A 388 -11.64 -43.12 30.24
CA LYS A 388 -12.54 -43.19 29.04
C LYS A 388 -13.93 -42.51 29.28
N ASP A 389 -14.73 -42.44 28.21
CA ASP A 389 -16.21 -42.31 28.09
C ASP A 389 -17.04 -41.61 29.20
N ASN A 390 -17.60 -40.44 28.85
CA ASN A 390 -19.07 -40.30 28.73
C ASN A 390 -19.43 -39.06 27.89
N ALA A 391 -20.43 -39.14 27.02
CA ALA A 391 -20.61 -38.17 25.93
C ALA A 391 -21.74 -37.16 26.15
N LYS A 392 -21.41 -35.85 26.09
CA LYS A 392 -22.22 -34.82 25.40
C LYS A 392 -21.49 -33.48 25.27
N ALA A 393 -21.60 -32.86 24.09
CA ALA A 393 -21.27 -31.46 23.80
C ALA A 393 -19.82 -31.02 24.12
N GLU A 394 -18.83 -31.74 23.61
CA GLU A 394 -17.45 -31.21 23.55
C GLU A 394 -17.38 -30.01 22.60
N GLY A 395 -16.86 -28.90 23.13
CA GLY A 395 -16.41 -27.76 22.33
C GLY A 395 -15.04 -28.02 21.71
N PHE A 396 -14.67 -27.24 20.68
CA PHE A 396 -13.30 -27.28 20.17
C PHE A 396 -12.37 -26.60 21.19
N PRO A 397 -11.31 -27.27 21.68
CA PRO A 397 -10.40 -26.69 22.65
C PRO A 397 -9.69 -25.46 22.06
N ASP A 398 -9.47 -24.46 22.92
CA ASP A 398 -8.77 -23.23 22.54
C ASP A 398 -7.31 -23.53 22.14
N GLY A 399 -6.86 -22.94 21.03
CA GLY A 399 -5.52 -23.10 20.47
C GLY A 399 -5.48 -23.78 19.10
N ALA A 400 -4.28 -24.22 18.73
CA ALA A 400 -3.97 -24.68 17.37
C ALA A 400 -4.70 -25.99 17.01
N TYR A 401 -5.48 -25.94 15.93
CA TYR A 401 -6.26 -27.04 15.41
C TYR A 401 -5.74 -27.48 14.03
N ASN A 402 -5.56 -28.79 13.86
CA ASN A 402 -5.14 -29.41 12.60
C ASN A 402 -6.07 -30.58 12.27
N LYS A 403 -6.88 -30.45 11.21
CA LYS A 403 -7.72 -31.52 10.67
C LYS A 403 -6.99 -32.23 9.55
N LYS A 404 -6.88 -33.55 9.63
CA LYS A 404 -6.38 -34.42 8.56
C LYS A 404 -7.53 -35.08 7.78
N ARG A 405 -7.24 -35.53 6.56
CA ARG A 405 -8.07 -36.48 5.80
C ARG A 405 -7.83 -37.90 6.29
N GLU A 406 -8.66 -38.84 5.83
CA GLU A 406 -8.51 -40.28 6.06
C GLU A 406 -7.16 -40.82 5.57
N ASN A 407 -6.63 -40.29 4.45
CA ASN A 407 -5.30 -40.62 3.93
C ASN A 407 -4.12 -39.97 4.71
N GLY A 408 -4.39 -39.32 5.86
CA GLY A 408 -3.38 -38.71 6.73
C GLY A 408 -2.87 -37.32 6.30
N THR A 409 -3.21 -36.86 5.09
CA THR A 409 -2.83 -35.51 4.60
C THR A 409 -3.54 -34.40 5.38
N LEU A 410 -2.94 -33.22 5.49
CA LEU A 410 -3.55 -32.07 6.15
C LEU A 410 -4.72 -31.54 5.29
N LEU A 411 -5.89 -31.37 5.88
CA LEU A 411 -7.08 -30.81 5.22
C LEU A 411 -7.25 -29.34 5.58
N GLU A 412 -7.16 -29.02 6.87
CA GLU A 412 -7.39 -27.67 7.38
C GLU A 412 -6.52 -27.43 8.62
N SER A 413 -5.96 -26.22 8.76
CA SER A 413 -5.32 -25.75 9.99
C SER A 413 -5.73 -24.33 10.36
N GLY A 414 -5.65 -24.00 11.65
CA GLY A 414 -5.97 -22.67 12.17
C GLY A 414 -6.03 -22.69 13.70
N GLU A 415 -6.68 -21.69 14.30
CA GLU A 415 -6.87 -21.60 15.75
C GLU A 415 -8.35 -21.48 16.12
N TYR A 416 -8.77 -22.25 17.14
CA TYR A 416 -10.06 -22.08 17.80
C TYR A 416 -9.91 -21.26 19.08
N LYS A 417 -10.92 -20.45 19.39
CA LYS A 417 -11.02 -19.73 20.66
C LYS A 417 -12.48 -19.55 21.06
N ASN A 418 -12.86 -19.99 22.26
CA ASN A 418 -14.26 -20.09 22.72
C ASN A 418 -15.16 -20.76 21.67
N ASN A 419 -14.75 -21.93 21.14
CA ASN A 419 -15.42 -22.68 20.07
C ASN A 419 -15.54 -21.96 18.70
N LYS A 420 -14.89 -20.82 18.49
CA LYS A 420 -14.96 -20.04 17.23
C LYS A 420 -13.62 -20.03 16.50
N LYS A 421 -13.67 -20.06 15.17
CA LYS A 421 -12.47 -19.88 14.33
C LYS A 421 -11.93 -18.47 14.49
N VAL A 422 -10.65 -18.33 14.83
CA VAL A 422 -9.94 -17.05 14.96
C VAL A 422 -8.64 -17.04 14.15
N GLY A 423 -8.06 -15.86 13.97
CA GLY A 423 -6.77 -15.71 13.30
C GLY A 423 -6.83 -16.06 11.81
N THR A 424 -5.79 -16.72 11.31
CA THR A 424 -5.67 -17.14 9.90
C THR A 424 -5.86 -18.64 9.77
N TRP A 425 -6.97 -19.04 9.16
CA TRP A 425 -7.25 -20.44 8.80
C TRP A 425 -6.77 -20.75 7.40
N LYS A 426 -6.31 -21.99 7.17
CA LYS A 426 -5.80 -22.48 5.89
C LYS A 426 -6.46 -23.82 5.55
N THR A 427 -7.04 -23.93 4.37
CA THR A 427 -7.50 -25.19 3.78
C THR A 427 -6.51 -25.62 2.69
N PHE A 428 -6.08 -26.88 2.72
CA PHE A 428 -5.05 -27.42 1.83
C PHE A 428 -5.66 -28.31 0.75
N ARG A 429 -4.95 -28.48 -0.37
CA ARG A 429 -5.26 -29.43 -1.44
C ARG A 429 -5.01 -30.87 -0.98
N GLU A 430 -5.28 -31.85 -1.84
CA GLU A 430 -5.19 -33.27 -1.49
C GLU A 430 -3.77 -33.74 -1.13
N ASP A 431 -2.74 -33.01 -1.58
CA ASP A 431 -1.34 -33.20 -1.18
C ASP A 431 -1.06 -32.90 0.31
N GLY A 432 -1.94 -32.14 0.98
CA GLY A 432 -1.76 -31.67 2.35
C GLY A 432 -0.67 -30.61 2.54
N ALA A 433 -0.17 -30.00 1.46
CA ALA A 433 0.92 -29.03 1.47
C ALA A 433 0.54 -27.73 0.73
N THR A 434 -0.11 -27.83 -0.42
CA THR A 434 -0.51 -26.66 -1.22
C THR A 434 -1.77 -26.04 -0.64
N ILE A 435 -1.75 -24.74 -0.36
CA ILE A 435 -2.93 -24.02 0.14
C ILE A 435 -3.95 -23.89 -1.01
N TYR A 436 -5.18 -24.35 -0.78
CA TYR A 436 -6.34 -24.07 -1.64
C TYR A 436 -7.00 -22.75 -1.24
N LYS A 437 -7.06 -22.47 0.07
CA LYS A 437 -7.84 -21.37 0.63
C LYS A 437 -7.22 -20.86 1.92
N GLN A 438 -7.26 -19.55 2.14
CA GLN A 438 -6.94 -18.90 3.40
C GLN A 438 -8.12 -18.04 3.85
N THR A 439 -8.46 -18.05 5.14
CA THR A 439 -9.53 -17.22 5.71
C THR A 439 -9.02 -16.49 6.95
N GLU A 440 -8.96 -15.16 6.87
CA GLU A 440 -8.59 -14.26 7.98
C GLU A 440 -9.86 -13.80 8.70
N TYR A 441 -10.04 -14.21 9.97
CA TYR A 441 -11.24 -13.88 10.76
C TYR A 441 -11.06 -12.58 11.55
N SER A 442 -11.97 -11.63 11.32
CA SER A 442 -12.09 -10.37 12.03
C SER A 442 -12.84 -10.53 13.36
N LEU A 443 -12.61 -9.59 14.28
CA LEU A 443 -13.03 -9.71 15.68
C LEU A 443 -14.54 -9.54 15.94
N ASN A 444 -15.28 -8.95 14.99
CA ASN A 444 -16.75 -8.87 15.00
C ASN A 444 -17.41 -10.10 14.32
N GLY A 445 -16.62 -11.03 13.78
CA GLY A 445 -17.08 -12.21 13.06
C GLY A 445 -17.05 -12.10 11.52
N SER A 446 -16.77 -10.92 10.94
CA SER A 446 -16.48 -10.81 9.50
C SER A 446 -15.22 -11.61 9.14
N CYS A 447 -15.01 -11.94 7.87
CA CYS A 447 -13.76 -12.54 7.44
C CYS A 447 -13.37 -12.18 6.00
N LYS A 448 -12.08 -12.31 5.72
CA LYS A 448 -11.47 -12.16 4.40
C LYS A 448 -10.99 -13.53 3.92
N GLU A 449 -11.66 -14.08 2.92
CA GLU A 449 -11.27 -15.31 2.26
C GLU A 449 -10.41 -15.01 1.02
N THR A 450 -9.31 -15.74 0.86
CA THR A 450 -8.43 -15.72 -0.32
C THR A 450 -8.35 -17.14 -0.88
N GLN A 451 -8.73 -17.32 -2.15
CA GLN A 451 -8.68 -18.63 -2.82
C GLN A 451 -7.50 -18.67 -3.80
N PHE A 452 -6.85 -19.83 -3.91
CA PHE A 452 -5.61 -20.03 -4.67
C PHE A 452 -5.73 -21.13 -5.72
N GLY A 453 -5.22 -20.85 -6.93
CA GLY A 453 -5.07 -21.81 -8.01
C GLY A 453 -3.99 -22.86 -7.73
N GLU A 454 -3.86 -23.84 -8.63
CA GLU A 454 -2.89 -24.94 -8.49
C GLU A 454 -1.44 -24.47 -8.63
N ASN A 455 -1.23 -23.35 -9.33
CA ASN A 455 0.04 -22.64 -9.43
C ASN A 455 0.29 -21.65 -8.27
N GLY A 456 -0.52 -21.67 -7.21
CA GLY A 456 -0.41 -20.77 -6.06
C GLY A 456 -0.79 -19.30 -6.32
N LYS A 457 -1.31 -18.95 -7.50
CA LYS A 457 -1.84 -17.61 -7.77
C LYS A 457 -3.18 -17.40 -7.06
N ILE A 458 -3.45 -16.18 -6.62
CA ILE A 458 -4.77 -15.80 -6.08
C ILE A 458 -5.78 -15.82 -7.23
N LEU A 459 -6.94 -16.44 -7.00
CA LEU A 459 -8.10 -16.47 -7.90
C LEU A 459 -9.24 -15.55 -7.43
N SER A 460 -9.41 -15.41 -6.11
CA SER A 460 -10.37 -14.46 -5.54
C SER A 460 -9.96 -13.96 -4.16
N VAL A 461 -10.36 -12.73 -3.84
CA VAL A 461 -10.40 -12.18 -2.48
C VAL A 461 -11.84 -11.79 -2.18
N ILE A 462 -12.46 -12.45 -1.20
CA ILE A 462 -13.87 -12.33 -0.86
C ILE A 462 -13.97 -11.88 0.61
N ASN A 463 -14.47 -10.67 0.84
CA ASN A 463 -14.79 -10.19 2.17
C ASN A 463 -16.26 -10.49 2.50
N THR A 464 -16.54 -10.97 3.71
CA THR A 464 -17.89 -11.30 4.19
C THR A 464 -18.17 -10.71 5.57
N ASN A 465 -19.41 -10.34 5.84
CA ASN A 465 -19.88 -9.89 7.15
C ASN A 465 -19.90 -11.05 8.19
N LYS A 466 -20.32 -10.75 9.43
CA LYS A 466 -20.45 -11.73 10.52
C LYS A 466 -21.50 -12.84 10.33
N GLU A 467 -22.27 -12.78 9.25
CA GLU A 467 -23.29 -13.75 8.84
C GLU A 467 -22.81 -14.61 7.65
N GLY A 468 -21.57 -14.40 7.17
CA GLY A 468 -21.00 -15.07 6.00
C GLY A 468 -21.44 -14.49 4.65
N LYS A 469 -22.23 -13.41 4.64
CA LYS A 469 -22.69 -12.74 3.41
C LYS A 469 -21.61 -11.82 2.86
N ARG A 470 -21.42 -11.75 1.54
CA ARG A 470 -20.41 -10.85 0.94
C ARG A 470 -20.67 -9.39 1.31
N HIS A 471 -19.65 -8.70 1.78
CA HIS A 471 -19.73 -7.31 2.24
C HIS A 471 -18.36 -6.63 2.11
N GLY A 472 -18.32 -5.38 1.68
CA GLY A 472 -17.09 -4.67 1.31
C GLY A 472 -16.61 -5.02 -0.10
N LEU A 473 -15.34 -4.76 -0.40
CA LEU A 473 -14.74 -5.05 -1.72
C LEU A 473 -14.53 -6.55 -1.93
N VAL A 474 -14.85 -7.05 -3.13
CA VAL A 474 -14.54 -8.41 -3.60
C VAL A 474 -13.78 -8.29 -4.93
N GLN A 475 -12.75 -9.12 -5.10
CA GLN A 475 -11.86 -9.11 -6.26
C GLN A 475 -11.75 -10.52 -6.86
N PHE A 476 -11.75 -10.62 -8.18
CA PHE A 476 -11.59 -11.88 -8.94
C PHE A 476 -10.46 -11.76 -9.96
N TYR A 477 -9.70 -12.84 -10.11
CA TYR A 477 -8.47 -12.91 -10.91
C TYR A 477 -8.53 -14.11 -11.86
N ASP A 478 -7.76 -14.08 -12.95
CA ASP A 478 -7.58 -15.23 -13.82
C ASP A 478 -6.57 -16.24 -13.24
N ASN A 479 -6.40 -17.38 -13.92
CA ASN A 479 -5.44 -18.42 -13.52
C ASN A 479 -3.97 -17.95 -13.50
N ASN A 480 -3.64 -16.79 -14.07
CA ASN A 480 -2.30 -16.20 -14.04
C ASN A 480 -2.10 -15.25 -12.83
N GLY A 481 -3.19 -14.89 -12.14
CA GLY A 481 -3.23 -13.88 -11.08
C GLY A 481 -3.49 -12.46 -11.59
N ILE A 482 -4.01 -12.29 -12.81
CA ILE A 482 -4.37 -10.99 -13.39
C ILE A 482 -5.82 -10.66 -13.00
N LEU A 483 -6.02 -9.51 -12.37
CA LEU A 483 -7.32 -9.01 -11.91
C LEU A 483 -8.32 -8.87 -13.08
N GLN A 484 -9.47 -9.55 -13.00
CA GLN A 484 -10.55 -9.49 -14.00
C GLN A 484 -11.77 -8.69 -13.53
N GLU A 485 -12.10 -8.69 -12.23
CA GLU A 485 -13.25 -7.94 -11.70
C GLU A 485 -13.01 -7.41 -10.29
N GLU A 486 -13.46 -6.18 -10.03
CA GLU A 486 -13.63 -5.58 -8.71
C GLU A 486 -15.10 -5.19 -8.52
N ILE A 487 -15.69 -5.54 -7.38
CA ILE A 487 -17.06 -5.13 -7.02
C ILE A 487 -17.15 -4.89 -5.52
N THR A 488 -17.80 -3.82 -5.10
CA THR A 488 -18.27 -3.70 -3.73
C THR A 488 -19.62 -4.43 -3.54
N TYR A 489 -19.79 -5.03 -2.37
CA TYR A 489 -21.00 -5.73 -1.93
C TYR A 489 -21.49 -5.17 -0.59
N ASP A 490 -22.79 -5.26 -0.36
CA ASP A 490 -23.40 -5.21 0.97
C ASP A 490 -24.39 -6.36 1.11
N ASN A 491 -24.16 -7.25 2.08
CA ASN A 491 -25.04 -8.38 2.41
C ASN A 491 -25.46 -9.20 1.18
N ASP A 492 -24.47 -9.60 0.36
CA ASP A 492 -24.58 -10.27 -0.95
C ASP A 492 -25.18 -9.47 -2.12
N SER A 493 -25.72 -8.27 -1.87
CA SER A 493 -26.15 -7.33 -2.91
C SER A 493 -24.95 -6.57 -3.50
N LYS A 494 -24.86 -6.40 -4.82
CA LYS A 494 -23.82 -5.53 -5.43
C LYS A 494 -24.18 -4.06 -5.15
N THR A 495 -23.24 -3.28 -4.63
CA THR A 495 -23.43 -1.85 -4.32
C THR A 495 -22.13 -1.08 -4.50
N GLY A 496 -22.19 0.24 -4.72
CA GLY A 496 -21.00 1.07 -4.86
C GLY A 496 -20.17 0.76 -6.12
N PRO A 497 -18.85 1.02 -6.11
CA PRO A 497 -18.00 0.90 -7.30
C PRO A 497 -17.88 -0.52 -7.88
N CYS A 498 -17.73 -0.58 -9.21
CA CYS A 498 -17.34 -1.80 -9.92
C CYS A 498 -16.41 -1.47 -11.10
N LYS A 499 -15.45 -2.37 -11.37
CA LYS A 499 -14.57 -2.39 -12.55
C LYS A 499 -14.53 -3.81 -13.12
N ASN A 500 -14.51 -3.95 -14.44
CA ASN A 500 -14.23 -5.22 -15.12
C ASN A 500 -13.10 -5.00 -16.13
N PHE A 501 -12.19 -5.95 -16.19
CA PHE A 501 -11.00 -5.95 -17.02
C PHE A 501 -11.02 -7.12 -18.02
N SER A 502 -10.12 -7.07 -19.00
CA SER A 502 -9.75 -8.21 -19.84
C SER A 502 -8.23 -8.21 -19.95
N GLY A 503 -7.59 -9.17 -19.27
CA GLY A 503 -6.15 -9.08 -19.00
C GLY A 503 -5.84 -7.80 -18.23
N LEU A 504 -4.95 -6.95 -18.77
CA LEU A 504 -4.55 -5.67 -18.16
C LEU A 504 -5.43 -4.47 -18.58
N LEU A 505 -6.39 -4.65 -19.49
CA LEU A 505 -7.22 -3.55 -20.00
C LEU A 505 -8.51 -3.41 -19.19
N LEU A 506 -8.82 -2.21 -18.71
CA LEU A 506 -10.14 -1.89 -18.16
C LEU A 506 -11.15 -1.86 -19.31
N VAL A 507 -12.20 -2.69 -19.24
CA VAL A 507 -13.24 -2.81 -20.29
C VAL A 507 -14.50 -2.03 -19.93
N LYS A 508 -14.88 -2.00 -18.65
CA LYS A 508 -15.98 -1.16 -18.16
C LYS A 508 -15.83 -0.82 -16.68
N SER A 509 -16.38 0.31 -16.27
CA SER A 509 -16.47 0.74 -14.87
C SER A 509 -17.76 1.53 -14.62
N GLY A 510 -18.20 1.57 -13.37
CA GLY A 510 -19.40 2.29 -12.97
C GLY A 510 -19.78 1.98 -11.52
N GLN A 511 -21.06 2.10 -11.19
CA GLN A 511 -21.58 1.81 -9.85
C GLN A 511 -22.83 0.92 -9.89
N TYR A 512 -23.01 0.13 -8.83
CA TYR A 512 -24.23 -0.60 -8.53
C TYR A 512 -24.99 0.06 -7.37
N LEU A 513 -26.30 -0.15 -7.34
CA LEU A 513 -27.16 0.04 -6.18
C LEU A 513 -28.16 -1.12 -6.17
N ASP A 514 -28.34 -1.79 -5.03
CA ASP A 514 -29.27 -2.91 -4.84
C ASP A 514 -29.19 -3.99 -5.94
N GLY A 515 -27.97 -4.39 -6.29
CA GLY A 515 -27.68 -5.39 -7.32
C GLY A 515 -27.74 -4.88 -8.77
N LYS A 516 -28.19 -3.65 -9.01
CA LYS A 516 -28.50 -3.10 -10.35
C LYS A 516 -27.57 -1.94 -10.74
N GLN A 517 -27.30 -1.76 -12.03
CA GLN A 517 -26.46 -0.67 -12.51
C GLN A 517 -27.10 0.69 -12.20
N ASN A 518 -26.35 1.61 -11.60
CA ASN A 518 -26.85 2.91 -11.19
C ASN A 518 -25.80 4.02 -11.41
N GLY A 519 -26.24 5.22 -11.78
CA GLY A 519 -25.35 6.33 -12.10
C GLY A 519 -24.58 6.16 -13.42
N PRO A 520 -23.47 6.90 -13.63
CA PRO A 520 -22.71 6.87 -14.88
C PRO A 520 -21.83 5.61 -14.97
N TRP A 521 -21.85 4.99 -16.15
CA TRP A 521 -21.01 3.87 -16.55
C TRP A 521 -20.13 4.24 -17.75
N LYS A 522 -18.89 3.76 -17.73
CA LYS A 522 -17.90 3.91 -18.81
C LYS A 522 -17.58 2.55 -19.42
N PHE A 523 -17.42 2.53 -20.75
CA PHE A 523 -17.08 1.35 -21.54
C PHE A 523 -15.91 1.70 -22.46
N TYR A 524 -15.00 0.75 -22.65
CA TYR A 524 -13.71 0.95 -23.31
C TYR A 524 -13.45 -0.13 -24.35
N ASP A 525 -12.79 0.24 -25.45
CA ASP A 525 -12.43 -0.68 -26.54
C ASP A 525 -11.20 -1.54 -26.20
N VAL A 526 -10.90 -2.52 -27.07
CA VAL A 526 -9.73 -3.42 -26.94
C VAL A 526 -8.36 -2.73 -27.08
N LYS A 527 -8.32 -1.41 -27.22
CA LYS A 527 -7.11 -0.57 -27.20
C LYS A 527 -7.08 0.37 -25.98
N GLY A 528 -8.07 0.30 -25.10
CA GLY A 528 -8.22 1.16 -23.93
C GLY A 528 -8.83 2.53 -24.22
N ASN A 529 -9.30 2.82 -25.43
CA ASN A 529 -10.02 4.07 -25.71
C ASN A 529 -11.40 4.03 -25.06
N LEU A 530 -11.88 5.16 -24.57
CA LEU A 530 -13.29 5.31 -24.20
C LEU A 530 -14.18 5.08 -25.45
N GLU A 531 -15.17 4.20 -25.31
CA GLU A 531 -16.16 3.85 -26.34
C GLU A 531 -17.55 4.44 -26.00
N ALA A 532 -17.95 4.42 -24.73
CA ALA A 532 -19.21 5.01 -24.29
C ALA A 532 -19.19 5.53 -22.85
N GLU A 533 -19.95 6.61 -22.62
CA GLU A 533 -20.49 6.99 -21.32
C GLU A 533 -22.03 6.79 -21.37
N ARG A 534 -22.60 6.11 -20.37
CA ARG A 534 -24.04 5.84 -20.29
C ARG A 534 -24.52 5.99 -18.86
N THR A 535 -25.57 6.76 -18.62
CA THR A 535 -26.23 6.80 -17.30
C THR A 535 -27.26 5.67 -17.18
N TYR A 536 -27.28 5.02 -16.01
CA TYR A 536 -28.25 4.00 -15.63
C TYR A 536 -29.01 4.40 -14.37
N THR A 537 -30.23 3.92 -14.23
CA THR A 537 -31.05 4.02 -13.01
C THR A 537 -31.74 2.68 -12.80
N ASN A 538 -31.52 2.05 -11.64
CA ASN A 538 -32.06 0.73 -11.30
C ASN A 538 -31.90 -0.33 -12.41
N GLY A 539 -30.73 -0.35 -13.06
CA GLY A 539 -30.37 -1.31 -14.13
C GLY A 539 -30.85 -0.93 -15.53
N THR A 540 -31.71 0.08 -15.66
CA THR A 540 -32.24 0.56 -16.94
C THR A 540 -31.44 1.78 -17.41
N GLN A 541 -31.12 1.88 -18.70
CA GLN A 541 -30.39 3.04 -19.23
C GLN A 541 -31.33 4.26 -19.25
N ASN A 542 -30.98 5.31 -18.51
CA ASN A 542 -31.82 6.50 -18.31
C ASN A 542 -30.93 7.71 -17.98
N GLY A 543 -31.20 8.85 -18.59
CA GLY A 543 -30.35 10.05 -18.56
C GLY A 543 -29.29 10.09 -19.69
N PRO A 544 -28.23 10.91 -19.53
CA PRO A 544 -27.27 11.19 -20.60
C PRO A 544 -26.51 9.99 -21.16
N CYS A 545 -26.17 10.08 -22.45
CA CYS A 545 -25.29 9.14 -23.15
C CYS A 545 -24.32 9.89 -24.07
N LYS A 546 -23.07 9.40 -24.13
CA LYS A 546 -22.06 9.80 -25.11
C LYS A 546 -21.47 8.54 -25.74
N LEU A 547 -21.27 8.55 -27.05
CA LEU A 547 -20.64 7.48 -27.81
C LEU A 547 -19.39 8.01 -28.50
N TYR A 548 -18.35 7.20 -28.55
CA TYR A 548 -17.02 7.55 -29.03
C TYR A 548 -16.57 6.54 -30.09
N TYR A 549 -15.58 6.91 -30.91
CA TYR A 549 -14.99 6.05 -31.93
C TYR A 549 -13.48 6.29 -31.98
N ASN A 550 -12.68 5.27 -31.62
CA ASN A 550 -11.25 5.41 -31.33
C ASN A 550 -10.96 6.63 -30.41
N GLY A 551 -11.71 6.76 -29.31
CA GLY A 551 -11.57 7.84 -28.32
C GLY A 551 -12.11 9.22 -28.72
N LYS A 552 -12.41 9.47 -30.01
CA LYS A 552 -13.04 10.73 -30.45
C LYS A 552 -14.55 10.69 -30.23
N LEU A 553 -15.14 11.81 -29.80
CA LEU A 553 -16.60 11.92 -29.63
C LEU A 553 -17.31 11.69 -30.98
N SER A 554 -18.26 10.76 -30.99
CA SER A 554 -18.97 10.31 -32.20
C SER A 554 -20.45 10.68 -32.14
N SER A 555 -21.10 10.57 -30.97
CA SER A 555 -22.47 11.06 -30.75
C SER A 555 -22.77 11.39 -29.29
N THR A 556 -23.77 12.22 -29.05
CA THR A 556 -24.37 12.50 -27.74
C THR A 556 -25.90 12.46 -27.84
N GLY A 557 -26.56 12.26 -26.70
CA GLY A 557 -28.01 12.35 -26.57
C GLY A 557 -28.44 11.86 -25.20
N GLN A 558 -29.72 11.57 -25.02
CA GLN A 558 -30.23 10.97 -23.78
C GLN A 558 -31.02 9.68 -24.04
N PHE A 559 -31.14 8.89 -22.98
CA PHE A 559 -32.02 7.74 -22.90
C PHE A 559 -33.07 7.97 -21.82
N LYS A 560 -34.21 7.30 -21.97
CA LYS A 560 -35.26 7.20 -20.97
C LYS A 560 -35.82 5.78 -21.06
N ASP A 561 -35.87 5.09 -19.94
CA ASP A 561 -36.43 3.74 -19.82
C ASP A 561 -35.90 2.74 -20.87
N GLY A 562 -34.58 2.82 -21.16
CA GLY A 562 -33.87 1.96 -22.11
C GLY A 562 -33.95 2.41 -23.58
N LYS A 563 -34.77 3.42 -23.90
CA LYS A 563 -35.02 3.95 -25.25
C LYS A 563 -34.31 5.30 -25.46
N LYS A 564 -34.01 5.67 -26.72
CA LYS A 564 -33.55 7.03 -27.05
C LYS A 564 -34.67 8.04 -26.78
N GLU A 565 -34.33 9.18 -26.17
CA GLU A 565 -35.25 10.27 -25.87
C GLU A 565 -34.56 11.62 -26.11
N GLY A 566 -35.30 12.59 -26.66
CA GLY A 566 -34.87 13.95 -26.90
C GLY A 566 -33.83 14.11 -28.01
N GLU A 567 -33.10 15.22 -27.96
CA GLU A 567 -32.12 15.59 -28.97
C GLU A 567 -30.89 14.65 -28.95
N TRP A 568 -30.56 14.11 -30.12
CA TRP A 568 -29.38 13.33 -30.41
C TRP A 568 -28.51 14.03 -31.46
N LYS A 569 -27.22 14.18 -31.16
CA LYS A 569 -26.23 14.81 -32.05
C LYS A 569 -25.16 13.82 -32.45
N THR A 570 -24.87 13.76 -33.75
CA THR A 570 -23.73 13.01 -34.30
C THR A 570 -22.68 13.99 -34.81
N TYR A 571 -21.41 13.71 -34.50
CA TYR A 571 -20.29 14.62 -34.74
C TYR A 571 -19.40 14.11 -35.87
N ASP A 572 -18.78 15.03 -36.58
CA ASP A 572 -17.72 14.72 -37.52
C ASP A 572 -16.41 14.36 -36.80
N ARG A 573 -15.68 13.36 -37.33
CA ARG A 573 -14.54 12.74 -36.65
C ARG A 573 -13.22 13.49 -36.84
N GLU A 574 -13.17 14.50 -37.69
CA GLU A 574 -11.96 15.28 -37.94
C GLU A 574 -12.09 16.69 -37.37
N SER A 575 -13.18 17.38 -37.72
CA SER A 575 -13.49 18.75 -37.28
C SER A 575 -14.13 18.83 -35.89
N GLY A 576 -14.78 17.77 -35.41
CA GLY A 576 -15.60 17.80 -34.20
C GLY A 576 -16.92 18.58 -34.35
N ALA A 577 -17.25 19.07 -35.54
CA ALA A 577 -18.50 19.78 -35.81
C ALA A 577 -19.73 18.85 -35.69
N VAL A 578 -20.91 19.40 -35.38
CA VAL A 578 -22.16 18.64 -35.43
C VAL A 578 -22.50 18.35 -36.90
N LYS A 579 -22.54 17.06 -37.26
CA LYS A 579 -22.84 16.57 -38.61
C LYS A 579 -24.34 16.28 -38.81
N LYS A 580 -25.03 15.88 -37.74
CA LYS A 580 -26.47 15.60 -37.76
C LYS A 580 -27.06 15.88 -36.38
N THR A 581 -28.29 16.38 -36.35
CA THR A 581 -29.13 16.45 -35.15
C THR A 581 -30.45 15.75 -35.47
N GLU A 582 -30.93 14.89 -34.58
CA GLU A 582 -32.19 14.16 -34.68
C GLU A 582 -32.92 14.26 -33.35
N ASN A 583 -34.24 14.42 -33.35
CA ASN A 583 -35.02 14.34 -32.12
C ASN A 583 -35.64 12.93 -32.01
N TYR A 584 -35.60 12.34 -30.83
CA TYR A 584 -36.17 11.03 -30.56
C TYR A 584 -37.28 11.11 -29.51
N LYS A 585 -38.27 10.24 -29.63
CA LYS A 585 -39.26 9.99 -28.58
C LYS A 585 -39.53 8.50 -28.46
N ASP A 586 -39.50 7.97 -27.24
CA ASP A 586 -39.78 6.55 -26.97
C ASP A 586 -38.94 5.56 -27.82
N GLY A 587 -37.77 5.99 -28.31
CA GLY A 587 -36.86 5.23 -29.17
C GLY A 587 -36.95 5.54 -30.66
N GLU A 588 -38.02 6.21 -31.12
CA GLU A 588 -38.30 6.47 -32.53
C GLU A 588 -37.88 7.88 -32.95
N ALA A 589 -37.26 7.99 -34.14
CA ALA A 589 -36.83 9.27 -34.69
C ALA A 589 -38.06 10.08 -35.14
N GLN A 590 -38.13 11.34 -34.72
CA GLN A 590 -39.19 12.26 -35.08
C GLN A 590 -38.82 13.00 -36.39
N PRO A 591 -39.79 13.30 -37.27
CA PRO A 591 -39.57 14.01 -38.54
C PRO A 591 -39.27 15.51 -38.35
#